data_AF-A0AAU3ILS9-F1
#
_entry.id   AF-A0AAU3ILS9-F1
#
_cell.length_a   1.000
_cell.length_b   1.000
_cell.length_c   1.000
_cell.angle_alpha   90.00
_cell.angle_beta   90.00
_cell.angle_gamma   90.00
#
_symmetry.space_group_name_H-M   'P 1'
#
loop_
_entity.id
_entity.type
_entity.pdbx_description
1 polymer ?
#
loop_
_entity_poly.entity_id
_entity_poly.type
_entity_poly.pdbx_seq_one_letter_code
_entity_poly.pdbx_strand_id
1 'polypeptide(L)'
;MKRTLLGLAAATIAGLAVTAPVTLMAGPAAATGDFGPDTCLQGYVWREARTGDVVCVTSATRTQTQADNAAKASRWTSGAYGPHTCTTGYVWREAFTGDDVCVTPAVRSQAAADNGRAADRRVSARLWISRYTVPPVDNGDGTSTSTSVDDIPRLKINGDHYNLGQVRLYIRYTTGRLYWSGTVNASAHSGYAGGSFGKKTGVFDCAGAGRPANAYAQAQDVISGRWSPRIAVRVGCAVL
;
A
#
# COMPACT_ATOMS: atom_id res chain seq x y z
N MET A 1 -29.37 -68.37 60.71
CA MET A 1 -28.05 -68.01 61.27
C MET A 1 -27.35 -67.08 60.27
N LYS A 2 -26.74 -66.00 60.79
CA LYS A 2 -26.06 -64.91 60.06
C LYS A 2 -25.15 -65.39 58.91
N ARG A 3 -25.12 -64.66 57.78
CA ARG A 3 -23.97 -63.82 57.38
C ARG A 3 -24.20 -63.09 56.04
N THR A 4 -24.10 -61.79 56.15
CA THR A 4 -23.84 -60.74 55.15
C THR A 4 -22.63 -61.06 54.27
N LEU A 5 -22.62 -60.57 53.02
CA LEU A 5 -21.46 -59.87 52.41
C LEU A 5 -21.83 -59.16 51.09
N LEU A 6 -21.37 -57.92 51.00
CA LEU A 6 -21.46 -56.97 49.88
C LEU A 6 -20.52 -57.36 48.72
N GLY A 7 -20.83 -56.89 47.50
CA GLY A 7 -19.92 -56.95 46.36
C GLY A 7 -20.26 -55.97 45.22
N LEU A 8 -19.69 -54.76 45.32
CA LEU A 8 -19.16 -53.88 44.25
C LEU A 8 -20.03 -53.55 43.01
N ALA A 9 -20.53 -52.31 42.97
CA ALA A 9 -20.99 -51.64 41.75
C ALA A 9 -19.79 -51.08 40.97
N ALA A 10 -19.68 -51.45 39.68
CA ALA A 10 -18.74 -50.88 38.75
C ALA A 10 -19.26 -49.54 38.20
N ALA A 11 -18.52 -48.45 38.43
CA ALA A 11 -18.82 -47.14 37.86
C ALA A 11 -18.22 -47.03 36.45
N THR A 12 -19.08 -46.94 35.43
CA THR A 12 -18.70 -46.61 34.06
C THR A 12 -18.52 -45.09 33.92
N ILE A 13 -17.29 -44.65 33.65
CA ILE A 13 -16.99 -43.25 33.30
C ILE A 13 -17.36 -43.07 31.82
N ALA A 14 -18.49 -42.42 31.56
CA ALA A 14 -18.85 -41.95 30.22
C ALA A 14 -18.00 -40.71 29.90
N GLY A 15 -17.05 -40.86 28.97
CA GLY A 15 -16.27 -39.74 28.44
C GLY A 15 -17.13 -38.85 27.56
N LEU A 16 -17.37 -37.61 27.98
CA LEU A 16 -17.94 -36.56 27.14
C LEU A 16 -16.90 -36.15 26.08
N ALA A 17 -17.15 -36.49 24.83
CA ALA A 17 -16.44 -35.90 23.69
C ALA A 17 -16.94 -34.47 23.47
N VAL A 18 -16.15 -33.48 23.89
CA VAL A 18 -16.38 -32.07 23.56
C VAL A 18 -15.92 -31.82 22.13
N THR A 19 -16.85 -31.78 21.19
CA THR A 19 -16.59 -31.29 19.83
C THR A 19 -16.51 -29.76 19.86
N ALA A 20 -15.30 -29.22 19.88
CA ALA A 20 -15.09 -27.80 19.67
C ALA A 20 -15.21 -27.46 18.17
N PRO A 21 -15.96 -26.40 17.78
CA PRO A 21 -15.98 -25.94 16.40
C PRO A 21 -14.62 -25.30 16.08
N VAL A 22 -13.90 -25.87 15.11
CA VAL A 22 -12.72 -25.23 14.51
C VAL A 22 -13.22 -24.08 13.63
N THR A 23 -13.21 -22.87 14.15
CA THR A 23 -13.37 -21.65 13.35
C THR A 23 -12.08 -21.42 12.57
N LEU A 24 -12.12 -21.69 11.26
CA LEU A 24 -11.07 -21.25 10.34
C LEU A 24 -11.11 -19.72 10.26
N MET A 25 -10.31 -19.05 11.07
CA MET A 25 -9.99 -17.65 10.88
C MET A 25 -9.27 -17.52 9.54
N ALA A 26 -9.95 -17.00 8.52
CA ALA A 26 -9.29 -16.54 7.31
C ALA A 26 -8.29 -15.45 7.72
N GLY A 27 -7.01 -15.80 7.79
CA GLY A 27 -5.95 -14.82 7.94
C GLY A 27 -6.02 -13.80 6.80
N PRO A 28 -5.49 -12.58 6.98
CA PRO A 28 -5.37 -11.65 5.87
C PRO A 28 -4.64 -12.37 4.74
N ALA A 29 -5.22 -12.37 3.54
CA ALA A 29 -4.57 -12.86 2.35
C ALA A 29 -3.28 -12.06 2.16
N ALA A 30 -2.16 -12.62 2.63
CA ALA A 30 -0.85 -12.08 2.34
C ALA A 30 -0.67 -12.23 0.84
N ALA A 31 -0.73 -11.10 0.16
CA ALA A 31 -0.68 -11.03 -1.29
C ALA A 31 0.77 -11.39 -1.71
N THR A 32 1.02 -12.67 -1.96
CA THR A 32 2.33 -13.17 -2.40
C THR A 32 2.51 -12.88 -3.89
N GLY A 33 3.11 -11.75 -4.21
CA GLY A 33 3.55 -11.42 -5.57
C GLY A 33 3.74 -9.92 -5.76
N ASP A 34 4.72 -9.52 -6.57
CA ASP A 34 4.74 -8.18 -7.15
C ASP A 34 3.56 -8.10 -8.13
N PHE A 35 2.44 -7.49 -7.74
CA PHE A 35 1.25 -7.34 -8.62
C PHE A 35 1.47 -6.31 -9.74
N GLY A 36 2.73 -6.07 -10.10
CA GLY A 36 3.13 -5.16 -11.17
C GLY A 36 2.95 -3.68 -10.78
N PRO A 37 2.96 -2.78 -11.78
CA PRO A 37 2.72 -1.35 -11.57
C PRO A 37 1.29 -1.00 -11.19
N ASP A 38 0.36 -1.93 -11.31
CA ASP A 38 -1.08 -1.72 -11.07
C ASP A 38 -1.55 -2.19 -9.68
N THR A 39 -0.63 -2.62 -8.80
CA THR A 39 -0.93 -3.02 -7.42
C THR A 39 -1.73 -1.94 -6.69
N CYS A 40 -2.91 -2.27 -6.19
CA CYS A 40 -3.70 -1.35 -5.39
C CYS A 40 -3.16 -1.20 -3.96
N LEU A 41 -3.33 -0.02 -3.38
CA LEU A 41 -3.14 0.19 -1.94
C LEU A 41 -4.14 -0.68 -1.16
N GLN A 42 -3.76 -1.03 0.08
CA GLN A 42 -4.60 -1.77 1.01
C GLN A 42 -5.95 -1.07 1.18
N GLY A 43 -7.03 -1.86 1.12
CA GLY A 43 -8.40 -1.35 1.13
C GLY A 43 -8.96 -1.03 -0.26
N TYR A 44 -8.15 -1.14 -1.31
CA TYR A 44 -8.59 -1.01 -2.69
C TYR A 44 -8.38 -2.31 -3.47
N VAL A 45 -9.22 -2.50 -4.49
CA VAL A 45 -9.19 -3.61 -5.44
C VAL A 45 -9.37 -3.07 -6.86
N TRP A 46 -8.95 -3.82 -7.87
CA TRP A 46 -9.26 -3.44 -9.26
C TRP A 46 -10.78 -3.40 -9.47
N ARG A 47 -11.24 -2.37 -10.19
CA ARG A 47 -12.66 -2.13 -10.48
C ARG A 47 -13.25 -3.20 -11.39
N GLU A 48 -12.46 -3.69 -12.35
CA GLU A 48 -12.86 -4.76 -13.27
C GLU A 48 -14.15 -4.45 -14.06
N ALA A 49 -14.36 -3.18 -14.48
CA ALA A 49 -15.51 -2.81 -15.31
C ALA A 49 -15.49 -3.48 -16.69
N ARG A 50 -14.30 -3.86 -17.17
CA ARG A 50 -14.05 -4.75 -18.31
C ARG A 50 -12.76 -5.52 -18.06
N THR A 51 -12.46 -6.48 -18.93
CA THR A 51 -11.13 -7.09 -19.00
C THR A 51 -10.05 -6.01 -19.16
N GLY A 52 -9.07 -6.00 -18.26
CA GLY A 52 -7.98 -5.02 -18.24
C GLY A 52 -8.29 -3.70 -17.51
N ASP A 53 -9.47 -3.52 -16.91
CA ASP A 53 -9.77 -2.35 -16.07
C ASP A 53 -9.15 -2.48 -14.67
N VAL A 54 -7.94 -1.96 -14.54
CA VAL A 54 -7.11 -1.99 -13.33
C VAL A 54 -7.18 -0.69 -12.52
N VAL A 55 -8.29 0.05 -12.62
CA VAL A 55 -8.53 1.22 -11.76
C VAL A 55 -8.80 0.76 -10.34
N CYS A 56 -8.03 1.26 -9.38
CA CYS A 56 -8.19 0.89 -7.97
C CYS A 56 -9.39 1.62 -7.35
N VAL A 57 -10.34 0.85 -6.81
CA VAL A 57 -11.57 1.32 -6.18
C VAL A 57 -11.85 0.53 -4.90
N THR A 58 -12.85 0.95 -4.12
CA THR A 58 -13.27 0.16 -2.95
C THR A 58 -13.93 -1.14 -3.39
N SER A 59 -13.93 -2.16 -2.52
CA SER A 59 -14.63 -3.42 -2.79
C SER A 59 -16.13 -3.21 -3.08
N ALA A 60 -16.77 -2.25 -2.42
CA ALA A 60 -18.17 -1.89 -2.67
C ALA A 60 -18.37 -1.35 -4.10
N THR A 61 -17.48 -0.47 -4.56
CA THR A 61 -17.52 0.06 -5.93
C THR A 61 -17.30 -1.03 -6.98
N ARG A 62 -16.39 -1.98 -6.73
CA ARG A 62 -16.22 -3.15 -7.62
C ARG A 62 -17.51 -3.97 -7.70
N THR A 63 -18.14 -4.28 -6.57
CA THR A 63 -19.42 -5.01 -6.53
C THR A 63 -20.52 -4.25 -7.28
N GLN A 64 -20.64 -2.94 -7.08
CA GLN A 64 -21.58 -2.09 -7.82
C GLN A 64 -21.31 -2.14 -9.33
N THR A 65 -20.04 -2.02 -9.74
CA THR A 65 -19.63 -2.08 -11.15
C THR A 65 -20.05 -3.40 -11.81
N GLN A 66 -19.88 -4.52 -11.11
CA GLN A 66 -20.29 -5.83 -11.59
C GLN A 66 -21.82 -5.95 -11.70
N ALA A 67 -22.56 -5.42 -10.72
CA ALA A 67 -24.02 -5.38 -10.77
C ALA A 67 -24.54 -4.52 -11.95
N ASP A 68 -23.89 -3.38 -12.22
CA ASP A 68 -24.23 -2.54 -13.37
C ASP A 68 -23.92 -3.23 -14.71
N ASN A 69 -22.80 -3.94 -14.80
CA ASN A 69 -22.46 -4.74 -15.98
C ASN A 69 -23.50 -5.85 -16.23
N ALA A 70 -23.97 -6.52 -15.17
CA ALA A 70 -25.00 -7.56 -15.27
C ALA A 70 -26.37 -6.99 -15.68
N ALA A 71 -26.70 -5.79 -15.21
CA ALA A 71 -27.96 -5.11 -15.53
C ALA A 71 -27.95 -4.36 -16.86
N LYS A 72 -26.82 -4.28 -17.58
CA LYS A 72 -26.69 -3.38 -18.75
C LYS A 72 -27.78 -3.58 -19.80
N ALA A 73 -28.10 -4.84 -20.11
CA ALA A 73 -29.06 -5.18 -21.16
C ALA A 73 -30.50 -4.80 -20.80
N SER A 74 -30.87 -4.84 -19.51
CA SER A 74 -32.22 -4.45 -19.07
C SER A 74 -32.43 -2.93 -19.02
N ARG A 75 -31.35 -2.15 -19.15
CA ARG A 75 -31.35 -0.69 -19.17
C ARG A 75 -31.10 -0.10 -20.57
N TRP A 76 -30.97 -0.96 -21.57
CA TRP A 76 -30.87 -0.56 -22.97
C TRP A 76 -32.24 -0.52 -23.64
N THR A 77 -32.36 0.39 -24.60
CA THR A 77 -33.44 0.47 -25.57
C THR A 77 -32.87 0.86 -26.93
N SER A 78 -33.60 0.60 -28.00
CA SER A 78 -33.26 1.14 -29.32
C SER A 78 -33.69 2.60 -29.39
N GLY A 79 -32.78 3.48 -29.80
CA GLY A 79 -33.06 4.91 -29.86
C GLY A 79 -32.02 5.70 -30.66
N ALA A 80 -31.97 7.01 -30.40
CA ALA A 80 -31.13 7.97 -31.14
C ALA A 80 -29.62 7.63 -31.14
N TYR A 81 -29.15 6.85 -30.17
CA TYR A 81 -27.74 6.46 -30.02
C TYR A 81 -27.50 4.98 -30.34
N GLY A 82 -28.40 4.36 -31.12
CA GLY A 82 -28.32 2.95 -31.49
C GLY A 82 -28.99 2.00 -30.49
N PRO A 83 -28.72 0.68 -30.59
CA PRO A 83 -29.41 -0.35 -29.79
C PRO A 83 -29.06 -0.32 -28.30
N HIS A 84 -27.98 0.36 -27.92
CA HIS A 84 -27.54 0.53 -26.53
C HIS A 84 -27.90 1.92 -25.99
N THR A 85 -28.97 2.55 -26.50
CA THR A 85 -29.48 3.81 -25.95
C THR A 85 -29.98 3.56 -24.52
N CYS A 86 -29.64 4.40 -23.56
CA CYS A 86 -30.14 4.23 -22.20
C CYS A 86 -31.62 4.59 -22.07
N THR A 87 -32.36 3.80 -21.28
CA THR A 87 -33.73 4.13 -20.89
C THR A 87 -33.79 5.39 -20.04
N THR A 88 -34.95 6.05 -19.99
CA THR A 88 -35.16 7.29 -19.22
C THR A 88 -34.69 7.15 -17.78
N GLY A 89 -33.88 8.11 -17.32
CA GLY A 89 -33.28 8.12 -15.98
C GLY A 89 -31.88 7.51 -15.88
N TYR A 90 -31.39 6.88 -16.96
CA TYR A 90 -30.05 6.33 -17.05
C TYR A 90 -29.19 7.06 -18.11
N VAL A 91 -27.87 6.97 -17.93
CA VAL A 91 -26.84 7.48 -18.84
C VAL A 91 -25.73 6.45 -18.96
N TRP A 92 -24.96 6.47 -20.06
CA TRP A 92 -23.76 5.64 -20.16
C TRP A 92 -22.79 5.99 -19.03
N ARG A 93 -22.22 4.95 -18.40
CA ARG A 93 -21.28 5.08 -17.28
C ARG A 93 -19.97 5.74 -17.69
N GLU A 94 -19.53 5.52 -18.92
CA GLU A 94 -18.32 6.13 -19.48
C GLU A 94 -17.07 5.92 -18.60
N ALA A 95 -16.94 4.76 -17.96
CA ALA A 95 -15.76 4.43 -17.16
C ALA A 95 -14.51 4.26 -18.03
N PHE A 96 -14.67 3.99 -19.33
CA PHE A 96 -13.62 3.89 -20.34
C PHE A 96 -14.21 4.18 -21.73
N THR A 97 -13.36 4.35 -22.74
CA THR A 97 -13.80 4.53 -24.13
C THR A 97 -14.62 3.34 -24.62
N GLY A 98 -15.88 3.60 -24.98
CA GLY A 98 -16.84 2.58 -25.41
C GLY A 98 -17.63 1.92 -24.28
N ASP A 99 -17.57 2.43 -23.05
CA ASP A 99 -18.39 1.94 -21.94
C ASP A 99 -19.86 2.40 -22.07
N ASP A 100 -20.68 1.54 -22.65
CA ASP A 100 -22.11 1.74 -22.92
C ASP A 100 -23.03 1.18 -21.83
N VAL A 101 -22.46 0.82 -20.66
CA VAL A 101 -23.26 0.33 -19.52
C VAL A 101 -24.11 1.47 -18.97
N CYS A 102 -25.43 1.31 -19.00
CA CYS A 102 -26.37 2.31 -18.51
C CYS A 102 -26.47 2.29 -16.98
N VAL A 103 -26.18 3.43 -16.35
CA VAL A 103 -26.17 3.66 -14.90
C VAL A 103 -26.84 4.98 -14.56
N THR A 104 -27.07 5.26 -13.29
CA THR A 104 -27.60 6.57 -12.88
C THR A 104 -26.54 7.66 -13.10
N PRO A 105 -26.92 8.94 -13.28
CA PRO A 105 -25.96 10.04 -13.38
C PRO A 105 -24.96 10.11 -12.22
N ALA A 106 -25.37 9.72 -11.02
CA ALA A 106 -24.49 9.64 -9.85
C ALA A 106 -23.37 8.61 -10.03
N VAL A 107 -23.68 7.43 -10.58
CA VAL A 107 -22.68 6.37 -10.82
C VAL A 107 -21.73 6.75 -11.97
N ARG A 108 -22.20 7.44 -13.01
CA ARG A 108 -21.31 8.01 -14.05
C ARG A 108 -20.30 8.98 -13.44
N SER A 109 -20.77 9.90 -12.59
CA SER A 109 -19.89 10.82 -11.85
C SER A 109 -18.91 10.09 -10.93
N GLN A 110 -19.34 9.02 -10.27
CA GLN A 110 -18.46 8.18 -9.45
C GLN A 110 -17.38 7.49 -10.31
N ALA A 111 -17.74 6.89 -11.45
CA ALA A 111 -16.79 6.23 -12.33
C ALA A 111 -15.72 7.22 -12.87
N ALA A 112 -16.14 8.44 -13.21
CA ALA A 112 -15.22 9.51 -13.61
C ALA A 112 -14.28 9.92 -12.45
N ALA A 113 -14.80 10.06 -11.23
CA ALA A 113 -14.01 10.37 -10.06
C ALA A 113 -13.00 9.26 -9.71
N ASP A 114 -13.39 8.00 -9.90
CA ASP A 114 -12.51 6.84 -9.69
C ASP A 114 -11.36 6.81 -10.70
N ASN A 115 -11.64 7.13 -11.98
CA ASN A 115 -10.60 7.29 -12.99
C ASN A 115 -9.62 8.43 -12.61
N GLY A 116 -10.14 9.56 -12.12
CA GLY A 116 -9.32 10.70 -11.69
C GLY A 116 -8.41 10.40 -10.50
N ARG A 117 -8.77 9.43 -9.64
CA ARG A 117 -8.01 9.01 -8.46
C ARG A 117 -7.23 7.71 -8.66
N ALA A 118 -7.20 7.16 -9.88
CA ALA A 118 -6.62 5.86 -10.14
C ALA A 118 -5.13 5.77 -9.73
N ALA A 119 -4.35 6.82 -10.00
CA ALA A 119 -2.93 6.89 -9.65
C ALA A 119 -2.69 6.91 -8.14
N ASP A 120 -3.49 7.69 -7.41
CA ASP A 120 -3.38 7.89 -5.96
C ASP A 120 -3.70 6.64 -5.14
N ARG A 121 -4.42 5.69 -5.74
CA ARG A 121 -4.88 4.45 -5.10
C ARG A 121 -3.98 3.24 -5.39
N ARG A 122 -2.83 3.47 -6.03
CA ARG A 122 -1.84 2.43 -6.37
C ARG A 122 -0.62 2.51 -5.49
N VAL A 123 0.00 1.36 -5.24
CA VAL A 123 1.33 1.28 -4.65
C VAL A 123 2.34 1.64 -5.73
N SER A 124 2.60 2.93 -5.98
CA SER A 124 3.65 3.34 -6.91
C SER A 124 5.04 3.34 -6.26
N ALA A 125 5.12 3.23 -4.93
CA ALA A 125 6.37 3.18 -4.15
C ALA A 125 7.36 4.27 -4.58
N ARG A 126 6.87 5.51 -4.68
CA ARG A 126 7.67 6.65 -5.10
C ARG A 126 8.73 6.96 -4.04
N LEU A 127 9.93 7.31 -4.48
CA LEU A 127 11.05 7.58 -3.59
C LEU A 127 11.82 8.79 -4.10
N TRP A 128 12.20 9.69 -3.19
CA TRP A 128 13.10 10.81 -3.49
C TRP A 128 14.03 11.09 -2.31
N ILE A 129 15.15 11.73 -2.64
CA ILE A 129 16.18 12.09 -1.67
C ILE A 129 16.12 13.58 -1.42
N SER A 130 16.13 13.98 -0.15
CA SER A 130 16.41 15.34 0.26
C SER A 130 17.61 15.37 1.19
N ARG A 131 18.09 16.57 1.52
CA ARG A 131 19.23 16.78 2.42
C ARG A 131 18.76 17.36 3.74
N TYR A 132 19.52 17.09 4.79
CA TYR A 132 19.38 17.79 6.06
C TYR A 132 20.74 17.94 6.74
N THR A 133 20.86 18.95 7.59
CA THR A 133 21.97 19.14 8.53
C THR A 133 21.47 18.96 9.96
N VAL A 134 22.39 18.85 10.91
CA VAL A 134 22.06 18.83 12.33
C VAL A 134 22.16 20.27 12.82
N PRO A 135 21.09 20.88 13.36
CA PRO A 135 21.17 22.20 13.93
C PRO A 135 21.98 22.17 15.25
N PRO A 136 22.65 23.27 15.64
CA PRO A 136 23.26 23.39 16.95
C PRO A 136 22.26 23.12 18.07
N VAL A 137 22.73 22.50 19.16
CA VAL A 137 21.93 22.21 20.36
C VAL A 137 22.03 23.40 21.29
N ASP A 138 20.89 23.98 21.67
CA ASP A 138 20.82 25.02 22.71
C ASP A 138 21.11 24.39 24.08
N ASN A 139 22.05 24.98 24.82
CA ASN A 139 22.44 24.50 26.15
C ASN A 139 21.58 25.12 27.27
N GLY A 140 20.70 26.08 26.95
CA GLY A 140 19.83 26.75 27.92
C GLY A 140 20.52 27.83 28.76
N ASP A 141 21.77 28.16 28.46
CA ASP A 141 22.59 29.19 29.11
C ASP A 141 22.95 30.36 28.18
N GLY A 142 22.28 30.45 27.03
CA GLY A 142 22.59 31.41 25.97
C GLY A 142 23.73 30.99 25.04
N THR A 143 24.30 29.79 25.23
CA THR A 143 25.26 29.19 24.32
C THR A 143 24.65 28.03 23.52
N SER A 144 25.30 27.66 22.41
CA SER A 144 24.92 26.49 21.63
C SER A 144 26.11 25.61 21.34
N THR A 145 25.90 24.30 21.39
CA THR A 145 26.92 23.28 21.06
C THR A 145 26.68 22.75 19.65
N SER A 146 27.75 22.62 18.88
CA SER A 146 27.75 21.91 17.60
C SER A 146 29.01 21.06 17.48
N THR A 147 28.94 20.02 16.67
CA THR A 147 30.10 19.20 16.29
C THR A 147 30.65 19.64 14.94
N SER A 148 31.91 19.29 14.64
CA SER A 148 32.56 19.66 13.36
C SER A 148 31.88 19.10 12.11
N VAL A 149 30.91 18.19 12.28
CA VAL A 149 30.19 17.53 11.17
C VAL A 149 28.73 17.93 11.07
N ASP A 150 28.23 18.83 11.91
CA ASP A 150 26.79 19.13 11.99
C ASP A 150 26.27 19.87 10.74
N ASP A 151 27.08 20.73 10.15
CA ASP A 151 26.82 21.47 8.91
C ASP A 151 26.98 20.64 7.63
N ILE A 152 27.56 19.43 7.73
CA ILE A 152 27.73 18.53 6.59
C ILE A 152 26.37 17.93 6.18
N PRO A 153 25.94 18.08 4.91
CA PRO A 153 24.68 17.54 4.44
C PRO A 153 24.59 16.02 4.57
N ARG A 154 23.43 15.55 5.03
CA ARG A 154 23.09 14.13 5.18
C ARG A 154 21.86 13.78 4.35
N LEU A 155 21.80 12.53 3.90
CA LEU A 155 20.70 12.00 3.09
C LEU A 155 19.46 11.77 3.95
N LYS A 156 18.33 12.33 3.53
CA LYS A 156 17.00 11.97 3.99
C LYS A 156 16.29 11.20 2.87
N ILE A 157 15.82 10.00 3.17
CA ILE A 157 15.02 9.20 2.24
C ILE A 157 13.55 9.48 2.50
N ASN A 158 12.82 9.91 1.47
CA ASN A 158 11.41 10.24 1.56
C ASN A 158 10.64 9.43 0.52
N GLY A 159 9.40 9.07 0.83
CA GLY A 159 8.56 8.31 -0.09
C GLY A 159 7.07 8.53 0.17
N ASP A 160 6.27 8.24 -0.84
CA ASP A 160 4.81 8.24 -0.82
C ASP A 160 4.25 7.11 -1.71
N HIS A 161 2.92 6.90 -1.67
CA HIS A 161 2.24 5.77 -2.32
C HIS A 161 2.73 4.39 -1.85
N TYR A 162 2.93 4.25 -0.53
CA TYR A 162 3.13 2.97 0.14
C TYR A 162 1.85 2.55 0.86
N ASN A 163 1.71 1.27 1.20
CA ASN A 163 0.75 0.90 2.21
C ASN A 163 1.09 1.55 3.55
N LEU A 164 0.07 1.84 4.37
CA LEU A 164 0.27 2.29 5.73
C LEU A 164 0.91 1.16 6.54
N GLY A 165 2.07 1.41 7.13
CA GLY A 165 2.82 0.37 7.81
C GLY A 165 4.32 0.42 7.55
N GLN A 166 5.00 -0.67 7.89
CA GLN A 166 6.45 -0.73 7.84
C GLN A 166 6.98 -0.64 6.40
N VAL A 167 7.99 0.19 6.21
CA VAL A 167 8.80 0.28 4.99
C VAL A 167 10.25 0.02 5.35
N ARG A 168 10.91 -0.84 4.56
CA ARG A 168 12.34 -1.12 4.68
C ARG A 168 13.11 -0.24 3.71
N LEU A 169 14.16 0.40 4.19
CA LEU A 169 14.98 1.33 3.43
C LEU A 169 16.40 0.76 3.30
N TYR A 170 16.99 0.95 2.12
CA TYR A 170 18.31 0.46 1.79
C TYR A 170 19.08 1.52 1.02
N ILE A 171 20.36 1.66 1.34
CA ILE A 171 21.37 2.24 0.46
C ILE A 171 22.37 1.14 0.15
N ARG A 172 22.56 0.86 -1.13
CA ARG A 172 23.50 -0.15 -1.63
C ARG A 172 24.47 0.52 -2.58
N TYR A 173 25.72 0.09 -2.56
CA TYR A 173 26.66 0.43 -3.63
C TYR A 173 26.11 -0.07 -4.97
N THR A 174 26.57 0.49 -6.08
CA THR A 174 26.21 0.01 -7.42
C THR A 174 26.57 -1.46 -7.65
N THR A 175 27.53 -1.98 -6.89
CA THR A 175 27.89 -3.42 -6.82
C THR A 175 26.84 -4.29 -6.12
N GLY A 176 25.80 -3.71 -5.52
CA GLY A 176 24.77 -4.41 -4.74
C GLY A 176 25.09 -4.59 -3.26
N ARG A 177 26.35 -4.36 -2.85
CA ARG A 177 26.79 -4.44 -1.45
C ARG A 177 26.00 -3.46 -0.59
N LEU A 178 25.43 -3.94 0.52
CA LEU A 178 24.73 -3.10 1.48
C LEU A 178 25.69 -2.07 2.09
N TYR A 179 25.30 -0.80 2.08
CA TYR A 179 26.00 0.28 2.76
C TYR A 179 25.26 0.70 4.03
N TRP A 180 23.94 0.84 3.92
CA TRP A 180 23.08 1.25 5.03
C TRP A 180 21.70 0.63 4.86
N SER A 181 21.03 0.34 5.97
CA SER A 181 19.62 -0.03 5.99
C SER A 181 18.91 0.58 7.19
N GLY A 182 17.61 0.77 7.07
CA GLY A 182 16.78 1.18 8.18
C GLY A 182 15.32 0.84 7.95
N THR A 183 14.50 1.07 8.96
CA THR A 183 13.05 0.96 8.88
C THR A 183 12.38 2.28 9.22
N VAL A 184 11.21 2.49 8.63
CA VAL A 184 10.32 3.62 8.90
C VAL A 184 8.87 3.15 8.80
N ASN A 185 7.95 3.84 9.46
CA ASN A 185 6.53 3.61 9.30
C ASN A 185 5.97 4.62 8.29
N ALA A 186 5.37 4.15 7.20
CA ALA A 186 4.59 4.98 6.30
C ALA A 186 3.25 5.32 6.97
N SER A 187 2.94 6.60 7.04
CA SER A 187 1.74 7.12 7.71
C SER A 187 0.99 8.08 6.79
N ALA A 188 -0.28 8.31 7.09
CA ALA A 188 -1.09 9.24 6.33
C ALA A 188 -0.64 10.68 6.64
N HIS A 189 -0.25 11.42 5.61
CA HIS A 189 0.05 12.84 5.70
C HIS A 189 -0.75 13.59 4.64
N SER A 190 -1.29 14.76 5.00
CA SER A 190 -2.01 15.61 4.05
C SER A 190 -1.13 15.96 2.84
N GLY A 191 -1.72 15.94 1.65
CA GLY A 191 -1.01 16.20 0.39
C GLY A 191 -0.26 15.01 -0.21
N TYR A 192 -0.31 13.83 0.42
CA TYR A 192 0.29 12.60 -0.11
C TYR A 192 -0.77 11.52 -0.30
N ALA A 193 -0.65 10.76 -1.38
CA ALA A 193 -1.46 9.57 -1.61
C ALA A 193 -0.84 8.35 -0.91
N GLY A 194 -1.71 7.50 -0.34
CA GLY A 194 -1.31 6.37 0.48
C GLY A 194 -0.52 6.78 1.73
N GLY A 195 0.37 5.89 2.16
CA GLY A 195 1.35 6.15 3.21
C GLY A 195 2.57 6.88 2.68
N SER A 196 3.03 7.88 3.44
CA SER A 196 4.26 8.61 3.19
C SER A 196 5.17 8.65 4.41
N PHE A 197 6.45 8.90 4.18
CA PHE A 197 7.47 8.94 5.22
C PHE A 197 8.65 9.83 4.85
N GLY A 198 9.44 10.19 5.87
CA GLY A 198 10.74 10.81 5.70
C GLY A 198 11.72 10.34 6.77
N LYS A 199 12.75 9.61 6.39
CA LYS A 199 13.76 9.07 7.31
C LYS A 199 15.09 9.81 7.15
N LYS A 200 15.51 10.52 8.20
CA LYS A 200 16.89 11.01 8.38
C LYS A 200 17.80 9.80 8.57
N THR A 201 18.76 9.58 7.67
CA THR A 201 19.57 8.34 7.64
C THR A 201 20.84 8.39 8.49
N GLY A 202 21.34 9.59 8.79
CA GLY A 202 22.68 9.81 9.34
C GLY A 202 23.80 9.67 8.30
N VAL A 203 23.51 9.21 7.08
CA VAL A 203 24.50 9.04 6.01
C VAL A 203 24.83 10.39 5.39
N PHE A 204 26.11 10.75 5.33
CA PHE A 204 26.56 11.95 4.64
C PHE A 204 26.27 11.89 3.13
N ASP A 205 25.82 13.01 2.57
CA ASP A 205 25.73 13.16 1.13
C ASP A 205 27.11 13.48 0.57
N CYS A 206 27.66 12.55 -0.19
CA CYS A 206 28.98 12.67 -0.78
C CYS A 206 28.94 13.16 -2.23
N ALA A 207 27.78 13.60 -2.72
CA ALA A 207 27.61 14.16 -4.06
C ALA A 207 28.37 15.49 -4.21
N GLY A 208 28.81 15.78 -5.44
CA GLY A 208 29.52 17.02 -5.78
C GLY A 208 29.91 17.05 -7.24
N ALA A 209 30.44 18.18 -7.72
CA ALA A 209 30.93 18.30 -9.09
C ALA A 209 32.02 17.25 -9.37
N GLY A 210 31.93 16.57 -10.51
CA GLY A 210 32.86 15.51 -10.91
C GLY A 210 32.79 14.23 -10.07
N ARG A 211 31.81 14.09 -9.18
CA ARG A 211 31.65 12.95 -8.26
C ARG A 211 30.39 12.16 -8.61
N PRO A 212 30.44 11.21 -9.57
CA PRO A 212 29.27 10.44 -9.97
C PRO A 212 28.76 9.56 -8.83
N ALA A 213 27.47 9.21 -8.91
CA ALA A 213 26.85 8.28 -7.96
C ALA A 213 27.61 6.95 -7.91
N ASN A 214 27.87 6.46 -6.70
CA ASN A 214 28.50 5.16 -6.44
C ASN A 214 27.55 4.18 -5.73
N ALA A 215 26.31 4.63 -5.46
CA ALA A 215 25.31 3.89 -4.73
C ALA A 215 23.90 4.26 -5.22
N TYR A 216 22.90 3.54 -4.72
CA TYR A 216 21.50 3.85 -4.90
C TYR A 216 20.72 3.61 -3.61
N ALA A 217 19.69 4.43 -3.40
CA ALA A 217 18.68 4.23 -2.38
C ALA A 217 17.47 3.50 -2.99
N GLN A 218 16.88 2.58 -2.22
CA GLN A 218 15.61 1.93 -2.52
C GLN A 218 14.80 1.73 -1.24
N ALA A 219 13.49 1.68 -1.39
CA ALA A 219 12.55 1.32 -0.34
C ALA A 219 11.72 0.12 -0.76
N GLN A 220 11.31 -0.69 0.22
CA GLN A 220 10.38 -1.80 0.03
C GLN A 220 9.19 -1.60 0.94
N ASP A 221 8.00 -1.54 0.34
CA ASP A 221 6.75 -1.70 1.06
C ASP A 221 6.65 -3.14 1.58
N VAL A 222 6.61 -3.33 2.91
CA VAL A 222 6.59 -4.67 3.50
C VAL A 222 5.27 -5.40 3.22
N ILE A 223 4.17 -4.65 3.06
CA ILE A 223 2.83 -5.24 2.91
C ILE A 223 2.65 -5.80 1.50
N SER A 224 2.98 -5.02 0.47
CA SER A 224 2.87 -5.46 -0.93
C SER A 224 4.13 -6.17 -1.45
N GLY A 225 5.25 -6.08 -0.73
CA GLY A 225 6.56 -6.52 -1.20
C GLY A 225 7.19 -5.61 -2.26
N ARG A 226 6.49 -4.54 -2.68
CA ARG A 226 6.88 -3.70 -3.81
C ARG A 226 8.10 -2.87 -3.53
N TRP A 227 9.02 -2.85 -4.49
CA TRP A 227 10.22 -2.03 -4.46
C TRP A 227 10.00 -0.69 -5.16
N SER A 228 10.57 0.36 -4.60
CA SER A 228 10.71 1.64 -5.28
C SER A 228 11.70 1.53 -6.45
N PRO A 229 11.64 2.47 -7.40
CA PRO A 229 12.77 2.72 -8.30
C PRO A 229 14.07 2.97 -7.53
N ARG A 230 15.21 2.70 -8.17
CA ARG A 230 16.54 3.03 -7.66
C ARG A 230 16.79 4.52 -7.79
N ILE A 231 17.09 5.19 -6.69
CA ILE A 231 17.47 6.60 -6.70
C ILE A 231 18.98 6.70 -6.50
N ALA A 232 19.69 7.21 -7.50
CA ALA A 232 21.14 7.33 -7.46
C ALA A 232 21.58 8.26 -6.33
N VAL A 233 22.57 7.83 -5.55
CA VAL A 233 23.17 8.61 -4.45
C VAL A 233 24.69 8.39 -4.44
N ARG A 234 25.40 9.25 -3.71
CA ARG A 234 26.82 9.06 -3.46
C ARG A 234 27.09 9.03 -1.97
N VAL A 235 27.81 8.01 -1.52
CA VAL A 235 28.10 7.74 -0.09
C VAL A 235 29.54 7.31 0.13
N GLY A 236 29.96 7.26 1.41
CA GLY A 236 31.27 6.73 1.80
C GLY A 236 32.45 7.70 1.62
N CYS A 237 32.20 9.00 1.63
CA CYS A 237 33.25 10.01 1.72
C CYS A 237 33.76 10.11 3.17
N ALA A 238 35.06 10.39 3.32
CA ALA A 238 35.62 10.83 4.59
C ALA A 238 35.11 12.25 4.88
N VAL A 239 34.74 12.47 6.14
CA VAL A 239 34.48 13.79 6.72
C VAL A 239 35.55 14.03 7.79
N LEU A 240 36.11 15.24 7.84
CA LEU A 240 37.12 15.65 8.82
C LEU A 240 36.46 16.60 9.83
#